data_AF-A0A9E4PMS0-F1
#
_entry.id   AF-A0A9E4PMS0-F1
#
_cell.length_a   1.000
_cell.length_b   1.000
_cell.length_c   1.000
_cell.angle_alpha   90.00
_cell.angle_beta   90.00
_cell.angle_gamma   90.00
#
_symmetry.space_group_name_H-M   'P 1'
#
loop_
_entity.id
_entity.type
_entity.pdbx_description
1 polymer ?
#
loop_
_entity_poly.entity_id
_entity_poly.type
_entity_poly.pdbx_seq_one_letter_code
_entity_poly.pdbx_strand_id
1 'polypeptide(L)'
;MTSLAIAKTTTDSVPEFFHYEDTGCEVSPSCLTCPLPQCKYDDPVWFQKYRRMSRDLIVWNTMQGEGLTADETAVRFSVTVRTIFRIMRRCRDGMPEMEGEELLALAAD
;
A
#
# COMPACT_ATOMS: atom_id res chain seq x y z
N MET A 1 -34.29 -22.60 39.32
CA MET A 1 -34.46 -21.27 38.71
C MET A 1 -33.09 -20.77 38.29
N THR A 2 -32.72 -21.03 37.04
CA THR A 2 -31.40 -20.71 36.47
C THR A 2 -31.44 -19.29 35.90
N SER A 3 -30.75 -18.36 36.55
CA SER A 3 -30.63 -16.98 36.07
C SER A 3 -29.58 -16.95 34.95
N LEU A 4 -30.02 -16.66 33.73
CA LEU A 4 -29.13 -16.42 32.60
C LEU A 4 -28.45 -15.06 32.80
N ALA A 5 -27.14 -15.04 32.99
CA ALA A 5 -26.35 -13.81 32.91
C ALA A 5 -26.27 -13.41 31.43
N ILE A 6 -27.01 -12.37 31.04
CA ILE A 6 -26.91 -11.75 29.73
C ILE A 6 -25.53 -11.09 29.65
N ALA A 7 -24.67 -11.62 28.78
CA ALA A 7 -23.43 -10.96 28.42
C ALA A 7 -23.79 -9.60 27.81
N LYS A 8 -23.29 -8.52 28.41
CA LYS A 8 -23.45 -7.17 27.91
C LYS A 8 -22.69 -7.06 26.59
N THR A 9 -23.35 -7.32 25.48
CA THR A 9 -22.91 -6.86 24.17
C THR A 9 -22.93 -5.35 24.22
N THR A 10 -21.77 -4.75 24.52
CA THR A 10 -21.48 -3.37 24.13
C THR A 10 -21.51 -3.36 22.62
N THR A 11 -22.71 -3.17 22.06
CA THR A 11 -22.87 -2.68 20.70
C THR A 11 -22.03 -1.41 20.62
N ASP A 12 -21.06 -1.41 19.73
CA ASP A 12 -20.33 -0.22 19.30
C ASP A 12 -21.31 0.65 18.51
N SER A 13 -22.35 1.14 19.18
CA SER A 13 -23.39 1.97 18.60
C SER A 13 -22.80 3.36 18.49
N VAL A 14 -22.17 3.58 17.35
CA VAL A 14 -21.75 4.88 16.83
C VAL A 14 -22.89 5.90 17.03
N PRO A 15 -22.62 7.15 17.44
CA PRO A 15 -23.70 8.11 17.69
C PRO A 15 -24.57 8.28 16.44
N GLU A 16 -25.88 8.12 16.58
CA GLU A 16 -26.87 8.08 15.48
C GLU A 16 -26.91 9.36 14.60
N PHE A 17 -26.18 10.40 14.99
CA PHE A 17 -26.14 11.70 14.31
C PHE A 17 -24.73 12.22 14.05
N PHE A 18 -23.70 11.37 14.16
CA PHE A 18 -22.34 11.79 13.82
C PHE A 18 -22.16 11.78 12.29
N HIS A 19 -21.94 12.96 11.70
CA HIS A 19 -21.62 13.05 10.29
C HIS A 19 -20.14 12.70 10.08
N TYR A 20 -19.89 11.49 9.56
CA TYR A 20 -18.56 11.08 9.15
C TYR A 20 -18.24 11.70 7.79
N GLU A 21 -17.36 12.70 7.80
CA GLU A 21 -16.86 13.30 6.57
C GLU A 21 -15.89 12.34 5.87
N ASP A 22 -16.11 12.12 4.57
CA ASP A 22 -15.14 11.39 3.75
C ASP A 22 -14.07 12.35 3.24
N THR A 23 -13.00 12.51 4.03
CA THR A 23 -11.85 13.34 3.68
C THR A 23 -10.74 12.55 2.94
N GLY A 24 -10.91 11.24 2.78
CA GLY A 24 -9.90 10.36 2.19
C GLY A 24 -8.54 10.38 2.90
N CYS A 25 -7.47 10.14 2.14
CA CYS A 25 -6.07 10.17 2.57
C CYS A 25 -5.13 10.48 1.38
N GLU A 26 -3.80 10.40 1.57
CA GLU A 26 -2.81 10.63 0.51
C GLU A 26 -2.94 9.69 -0.70
N VAL A 27 -3.60 8.55 -0.54
CA VAL A 27 -3.81 7.60 -1.65
C VAL A 27 -5.03 7.95 -2.50
N SER A 28 -6.08 8.48 -1.87
CA SER A 28 -7.32 8.85 -2.54
C SER A 28 -8.04 9.94 -1.75
N PRO A 29 -8.56 10.99 -2.41
CA PRO A 29 -9.30 12.06 -1.74
C PRO A 29 -10.65 11.62 -1.16
N SER A 30 -11.13 10.42 -1.52
CA SER A 30 -12.35 9.82 -0.98
C SER A 30 -12.13 8.32 -0.73
N CYS A 31 -12.55 7.84 0.45
CA CYS A 31 -12.53 6.44 0.83
C CYS A 31 -13.45 5.61 -0.06
N LEU A 32 -14.59 6.18 -0.47
CA LEU A 32 -15.60 5.49 -1.29
C LEU A 32 -15.14 5.25 -2.74
N THR A 33 -14.12 5.97 -3.20
CA THR A 33 -13.52 5.78 -4.53
C THR A 33 -12.05 5.39 -4.43
N CYS A 34 -11.63 4.87 -3.28
CA CYS A 34 -10.24 4.49 -3.08
C CYS A 34 -9.90 3.27 -3.96
N PRO A 35 -8.82 3.33 -4.76
CA PRO A 35 -8.42 2.22 -5.62
C PRO A 35 -7.73 1.10 -4.84
N LEU A 36 -7.45 1.27 -3.54
CA LEU A 36 -6.79 0.22 -2.78
C LEU A 36 -7.74 -0.94 -2.44
N PRO A 37 -7.30 -2.20 -2.55
CA PRO A 37 -8.11 -3.35 -2.15
C PRO A 37 -8.23 -3.50 -0.63
N GLN A 38 -7.32 -2.86 0.11
CA GLN A 38 -7.30 -2.82 1.56
C GLN A 38 -6.94 -1.41 2.05
N CYS A 39 -7.67 -0.91 3.05
CA CYS A 39 -7.39 0.41 3.61
C CYS A 39 -6.03 0.40 4.34
N LYS A 40 -5.23 1.45 4.11
CA LYS A 40 -3.92 1.61 4.75
C LYS A 40 -3.97 1.76 6.27
N TYR A 41 -5.11 2.20 6.81
CA TYR A 41 -5.31 2.36 8.25
C TYR A 41 -5.75 1.05 8.90
N ASP A 42 -6.43 0.17 8.15
CA ASP A 42 -6.85 -1.14 8.63
C ASP A 42 -5.66 -2.08 8.78
N ASP A 43 -4.71 -2.04 7.82
CA ASP A 43 -3.45 -2.78 7.92
C ASP A 43 -2.25 -1.92 7.45
N PRO A 44 -1.61 -1.20 8.39
CA PRO A 44 -0.42 -0.41 8.09
C PRO A 44 0.77 -1.24 7.62
N VAL A 45 0.87 -2.51 8.03
CA VAL A 45 1.98 -3.40 7.67
C VAL A 45 1.83 -3.82 6.21
N TRP A 46 0.62 -4.20 5.81
CA TRP A 46 0.27 -4.43 4.41
C TRP A 46 0.61 -3.19 3.58
N PHE A 47 0.12 -2.01 3.96
CA PHE A 47 0.33 -0.80 3.17
C PHE A 47 1.81 -0.48 2.95
N GLN A 48 2.62 -0.50 4.01
CA GLN A 48 4.05 -0.23 3.90
C GLN A 48 4.79 -1.26 3.03
N LYS A 49 4.42 -2.54 3.16
CA LYS A 49 5.00 -3.61 2.34
C LYS A 49 4.69 -3.38 0.86
N TYR A 50 3.42 -3.21 0.52
CA TYR A 50 2.97 -3.06 -0.86
C TYR A 50 3.42 -1.74 -1.47
N ARG A 51 3.38 -0.62 -0.74
CA ARG A 51 3.96 0.66 -1.16
C ARG A 51 5.43 0.55 -1.54
N ARG A 52 6.25 -0.11 -0.71
CA ARG A 52 7.66 -0.36 -1.04
C ARG A 52 7.79 -1.20 -2.31
N MET A 53 7.01 -2.26 -2.44
CA MET A 53 7.06 -3.15 -3.60
C MET A 53 6.63 -2.43 -4.88
N SER A 54 5.60 -1.59 -4.85
CA SER A 54 5.18 -0.79 -5.99
C SER A 54 6.27 0.17 -6.46
N ARG A 55 6.97 0.84 -5.54
CA ARG A 55 8.12 1.69 -5.89
C ARG A 55 9.28 0.89 -6.46
N ASP A 56 9.60 -0.25 -5.86
CA ASP A 56 10.63 -1.17 -6.35
C ASP A 56 10.31 -1.65 -7.78
N LEU A 57 9.04 -1.91 -8.08
CA LEU A 57 8.56 -2.33 -9.40
C LEU A 57 8.71 -1.23 -10.45
N ILE A 58 8.43 0.02 -10.12
CA ILE A 58 8.68 1.15 -11.03
C ILE A 58 10.16 1.19 -11.39
N VAL A 59 11.06 1.14 -10.40
CA VAL A 59 12.51 1.15 -10.63
C VAL A 59 12.93 -0.02 -11.52
N TRP A 60 12.45 -1.23 -11.21
CA TRP A 60 12.77 -2.44 -11.97
C TRP A 60 12.26 -2.36 -13.41
N ASN A 61 11.01 -1.96 -13.62
CA ASN A 61 10.41 -1.84 -14.95
C ASN A 61 11.08 -0.75 -15.79
N THR A 62 11.44 0.40 -15.20
CA THR A 62 12.21 1.43 -15.89
C THR A 62 13.59 0.92 -16.30
N MET A 63 14.31 0.24 -15.38
CA MET A 63 15.63 -0.33 -15.67
C MET A 63 15.57 -1.34 -16.82
N GLN A 64 14.58 -2.23 -16.82
CA GLN A 64 14.40 -3.25 -17.87
C GLN A 64 13.92 -2.65 -19.20
N GLY A 65 12.96 -1.71 -19.15
CA GLY A 65 12.37 -1.10 -20.34
C GLY A 65 13.35 -0.18 -21.09
N GLU A 66 14.25 0.47 -20.37
CA GLU A 66 15.27 1.35 -20.95
C GLU A 66 16.64 0.69 -21.11
N GLY A 67 16.84 -0.53 -20.56
CA GLY A 67 18.11 -1.25 -20.63
C GLY A 67 19.23 -0.63 -19.79
N LEU A 68 18.90 0.02 -18.67
CA LEU A 68 19.86 0.70 -17.82
C LEU A 68 20.70 -0.28 -17.00
N THR A 69 21.96 0.08 -16.77
CA THR A 69 22.82 -0.57 -15.78
C THR A 69 22.40 -0.20 -14.35
N ALA A 70 22.94 -0.92 -13.35
CA ALA A 70 22.67 -0.63 -11.95
C ALA A 70 23.16 0.76 -11.53
N ASP A 71 24.29 1.22 -12.07
CA ASP A 71 24.85 2.54 -11.81
C ASP A 71 24.00 3.67 -12.43
N GLU A 72 23.58 3.51 -13.69
CA GLU A 72 22.71 4.48 -14.36
C GLU A 72 21.35 4.58 -13.66
N THR A 73 20.78 3.44 -13.26
CA THR A 73 19.52 3.41 -12.51
C THR A 73 19.67 4.09 -11.15
N ALA A 74 20.78 3.88 -10.46
CA ALA A 74 21.08 4.53 -9.18
C ALA A 74 21.09 6.06 -9.30
N VAL A 75 21.76 6.58 -10.34
CA VAL A 75 21.76 8.02 -10.65
C VAL A 75 20.35 8.51 -10.97
N ARG A 76 19.62 7.80 -11.84
CA ARG A 76 18.27 8.20 -12.28
C ARG A 76 17.28 8.33 -11.14
N PHE A 77 17.31 7.42 -10.18
CA PHE A 77 16.42 7.42 -9.03
C PHE A 77 17.00 8.10 -7.79
N SER A 78 18.19 8.71 -7.88
CA SER A 78 18.89 9.35 -6.76
C SER A 78 19.05 8.43 -5.54
N VAL A 79 19.42 7.17 -5.79
CA VAL A 79 19.67 6.15 -4.75
C VAL A 79 21.07 5.56 -4.89
N THR A 80 21.51 4.81 -3.89
CA THR A 80 22.79 4.08 -3.99
C THR A 80 22.66 2.85 -4.90
N VAL A 81 23.77 2.45 -5.52
CA VAL A 81 23.87 1.19 -6.28
C VAL A 81 23.47 -0.03 -5.44
N ARG A 82 23.81 -0.03 -4.14
CA ARG A 82 23.37 -1.05 -3.19
C ARG A 82 21.85 -1.13 -3.08
N THR A 83 21.16 0.00 -3.12
CA THR A 83 19.69 0.04 -3.13
C THR A 83 19.15 -0.64 -4.37
N ILE A 84 19.74 -0.37 -5.55
CA ILE A 84 19.36 -1.03 -6.81
C ILE A 84 19.50 -2.55 -6.69
N PHE A 85 20.66 -3.07 -6.27
CA PHE A 85 20.82 -4.52 -6.12
C PHE A 85 19.83 -5.15 -5.13
N ARG A 86 19.45 -4.43 -4.06
CA ARG A 86 18.42 -4.89 -3.13
C ARG A 86 17.03 -4.93 -3.78
N ILE A 87 16.70 -3.95 -4.63
CA ILE A 87 15.47 -3.93 -5.43
C ILE A 87 15.45 -5.12 -6.38
N MET A 88 16.50 -5.29 -7.17
CA MET A 88 16.63 -6.41 -8.11
C MET A 88 16.44 -7.76 -7.43
N ARG A 89 17.01 -7.96 -6.22
CA ARG A 89 16.81 -9.18 -5.44
C ARG A 89 15.34 -9.38 -5.07
N ARG A 90 14.67 -8.36 -4.53
CA ARG A 90 13.26 -8.47 -4.13
C ARG A 90 12.33 -8.75 -5.31
N CYS A 91 12.54 -8.09 -6.45
CA CYS A 91 11.74 -8.31 -7.66
C CYS A 91 11.91 -9.73 -8.22
N ARG A 92 13.09 -10.36 -8.04
CA ARG A 92 13.31 -11.77 -8.40
C ARG A 92 12.67 -12.75 -7.42
N ASP A 93 12.65 -12.43 -6.13
CA ASP A 93 12.14 -13.32 -5.08
C ASP A 93 10.59 -13.43 -5.09
N GLY A 94 9.90 -12.62 -5.90
CA GLY A 94 8.47 -12.78 -6.23
C GLY A 94 7.70 -11.46 -6.23
N MET A 95 6.79 -11.32 -7.20
CA MET A 95 5.83 -10.21 -7.28
C MET A 95 4.45 -10.67 -6.79
N PRO A 96 3.71 -9.84 -6.05
CA PRO A 96 2.32 -10.11 -5.75
C PRO A 96 1.48 -9.82 -7.00
N GLU A 97 0.45 -10.62 -7.23
CA GLU A 97 -0.59 -10.31 -8.20
C GLU A 97 -1.37 -9.11 -7.67
N MET A 98 -1.18 -7.94 -8.27
CA MET A 98 -1.86 -6.68 -7.95
C MET A 98 -2.29 -6.03 -9.26
N GLU A 99 -3.44 -5.35 -9.28
CA GLU A 99 -3.90 -4.66 -10.47
C GLU A 99 -3.10 -3.36 -10.72
N GLY A 100 -3.05 -2.90 -11.97
CA GLY A 100 -2.20 -1.78 -12.37
C GLY A 100 -2.55 -0.45 -11.69
N GLU A 101 -3.84 -0.20 -11.43
CA GLU A 101 -4.32 1.01 -10.75
C GLU A 101 -3.93 1.01 -9.26
N GLU A 102 -4.07 -0.13 -8.59
CA GLU A 102 -3.64 -0.32 -7.20
C GLU A 102 -2.14 -0.09 -7.04
N LEU A 103 -1.35 -0.61 -7.98
CA LEU A 103 0.11 -0.46 -8.00
C LEU A 103 0.52 1.02 -8.10
N LEU A 104 -0.12 1.76 -9.00
CA LEU A 104 0.10 3.19 -9.19
C LEU A 104 -0.30 3.98 -7.94
N ALA A 105 -1.47 3.70 -7.36
CA ALA A 105 -1.95 4.34 -6.15
C ALA A 105 -1.02 4.11 -4.95
N LEU A 106 -0.48 2.89 -4.81
CA LEU A 106 0.50 2.55 -3.79
C LEU A 106 1.86 3.21 -4.02
N ALA A 107 2.24 3.45 -5.28
CA ALA A 107 3.51 4.08 -5.62
C ALA A 107 3.49 5.62 -5.51
N ALA A 108 2.30 6.23 -5.47
CA ALA A 108 2.13 7.66 -5.31
C ALA A 108 2.81 8.19 -4.03
N ASP A 109 3.34 9.41 -4.12
CA ASP A 109 4.18 10.04 -3.09
C ASP A 109 3.36 10.67 -1.96
#